data_AF-A0A961YRF6-F1
#
_entry.id   AF-A0A961YRF6-F1
#
_cell.length_a   1.000
_cell.length_b   1.000
_cell.length_c   1.000
_cell.angle_alpha   90.00
_cell.angle_beta   90.00
_cell.angle_gamma   90.00
#
_symmetry.space_group_name_H-M   'P 1'
#
loop_
_entity.id
_entity.type
_entity.pdbx_description
1 polymer ?
#
loop_
_entity_poly.entity_id
_entity_poly.type
_entity_poly.pdbx_seq_one_letter_code
_entity_poly.pdbx_strand_id
1 'polypeptide(L)' 'MRFTRLAMVNRLLAPYRLRAHDDGSTPGLQLMAPSGERVLVPDLEALWTEAARLAGTPIDPLSPRSLGDA' A
#
# COMPACT_ATOMS: atom_id res chain seq x y z
N MET A 1 15.93 -5.72 -8.04
CA MET A 1 15.57 -6.09 -6.65
C MET A 1 14.48 -5.21 -6.01
N ARG A 2 14.11 -4.04 -6.55
CA ARG A 2 13.06 -3.15 -5.97
C ARG A 2 11.61 -3.58 -6.32
N PHE A 3 11.38 -4.09 -7.53
CA PHE A 3 10.04 -4.46 -8.03
C PHE A 3 9.37 -5.63 -7.31
N THR A 4 10.14 -6.64 -6.88
CA THR A 4 9.59 -7.82 -6.17
C THR A 4 8.92 -7.41 -4.86
N ARG A 5 9.48 -6.42 -4.15
CA ARG A 5 8.94 -5.94 -2.88
C ARG A 5 7.63 -5.16 -3.07
N LEU A 6 7.53 -4.36 -4.13
CA LEU A 6 6.31 -3.59 -4.43
C LEU A 6 5.14 -4.50 -4.82
N ALA A 7 5.40 -5.62 -5.51
CA ALA A 7 4.37 -6.60 -5.83
C ALA A 7 3.77 -7.24 -4.56
N MET A 8 4.61 -7.61 -3.57
CA MET A 8 4.15 -8.13 -2.29
C MET A 8 3.33 -7.09 -1.51
N VAL A 9 3.81 -5.84 -1.45
CA VAL A 9 3.07 -4.74 -0.83
C VAL A 9 1.70 -4.56 -1.47
N ASN A 10 1.63 -4.56 -2.80
CA ASN A 10 0.36 -4.42 -3.52
C ASN A 10 -0.59 -5.60 -3.29
N ARG A 11 -0.08 -6.82 -3.04
CA ARG A 11 -0.91 -7.95 -2.63
C ARG A 11 -1.59 -7.69 -1.28
N LEU A 12 -0.84 -7.16 -0.31
CA LEU A 12 -1.37 -6.84 1.03
C LEU A 12 -2.34 -5.64 1.02
N LEU A 13 -2.15 -4.70 0.11
CA LEU A 13 -3.02 -3.53 -0.05
C LEU A 13 -4.32 -3.82 -0.84
N ALA A 14 -4.32 -4.85 -1.70
CA ALA A 14 -5.43 -5.16 -2.60
C ALA A 14 -6.80 -5.31 -1.91
N PRO A 15 -6.94 -5.97 -0.74
CA PRO A 15 -8.22 -6.09 -0.05
C PRO A 15 -8.82 -4.76 0.41
N TYR A 16 -7.97 -3.74 0.57
CA TYR A 16 -8.35 -2.38 0.94
C TYR A 16 -8.56 -1.49 -0.29
N ARG A 17 -8.46 -2.05 -1.51
CA ARG A 17 -8.50 -1.34 -2.80
C ARG A 17 -7.43 -0.24 -2.93
N LEU A 18 -6.35 -0.37 -2.17
CA LEU A 18 -5.21 0.54 -2.21
C LEU A 18 -4.13 -0.02 -3.13
N ARG A 19 -3.29 0.87 -3.70
CA ARG A 19 -2.16 0.48 -4.54
C ARG A 19 -0.97 1.40 -4.33
N ALA A 20 0.21 0.83 -4.16
CA ALA A 20 1.49 1.53 -4.14
C ALA A 20 2.16 1.47 -5.52
N HIS A 21 2.72 2.60 -5.94
CA HIS A 21 3.49 2.76 -7.16
C HIS A 21 4.83 3.43 -6.88
N ASP A 22 5.83 3.11 -7.68
CA ASP A 22 7.18 3.68 -7.60
C ASP A 22 7.56 4.09 -9.02
N ASP A 23 7.62 5.39 -9.27
CA ASP A 23 7.87 5.93 -10.61
C ASP A 23 9.37 5.96 -10.96
N GLY A 24 10.26 5.69 -9.99
CA GLY A 24 11.70 5.72 -10.16
C GLY A 24 12.32 7.11 -10.38
N SER A 25 11.50 8.16 -10.53
CA SER A 25 11.92 9.55 -10.74
C SER A 25 11.76 10.43 -9.50
N THR A 26 10.77 10.13 -8.67
CA THR A 26 10.44 10.84 -7.44
C THR A 26 10.88 9.98 -6.26
N PRO A 27 11.69 10.50 -5.30
CA PRO A 27 11.99 9.78 -4.08
C PRO A 27 10.70 9.46 -3.30
N GLY A 28 10.46 8.17 -3.05
CA GLY A 28 9.32 7.69 -2.28
C GLY A 28 8.43 6.70 -3.04
N LEU A 29 7.21 6.52 -2.55
CA LEU A 29 6.17 5.66 -3.09
C LEU A 29 4.87 6.47 -3.20
N GLN A 30 4.15 6.30 -4.29
CA GLN A 30 2.81 6.87 -4.46
C GLN A 30 1.76 5.86 -4.02
N LEU A 31 1.03 6.18 -2.95
CA LEU A 31 -0.13 5.43 -2.50
C LEU A 31 -1.39 5.99 -3.13
N MET A 32 -2.20 5.13 -3.75
CA MET A 32 -3.42 5.50 -4.46
C MET A 32 -4.63 4.84 -3.82
N ALA A 33 -5.66 5.64 -3.57
CA ALA A 33 -6.96 5.21 -3.07
C ALA A 33 -8.00 5.09 -4.20
N PRO A 34 -9.06 4.28 -4.03
CA PRO A 34 -10.11 4.14 -5.05
C PRO A 34 -10.92 5.44 -5.25
N SER A 35 -10.87 6.37 -4.29
CA SER A 35 -11.44 7.72 -4.41
C SER A 35 -10.69 8.62 -5.40
N GLY A 36 -9.52 8.22 -5.87
CA GLY A 36 -8.62 9.04 -6.67
C GLY A 36 -7.58 9.81 -5.84
N GLU A 37 -7.63 9.74 -4.51
CA GLU A 37 -6.62 10.34 -3.64
C GLU A 37 -5.25 9.67 -3.86
N ARG A 38 -4.21 10.51 -3.95
CA ARG A 38 -2.82 10.10 -4.15
C ARG A 38 -1.93 10.75 -3.12
N VAL A 39 -1.14 9.95 -2.42
CA VAL A 39 -0.23 10.43 -1.37
C VAL A 39 1.17 9.93 -1.64
N LEU A 40 2.15 10.84 -1.71
CA LEU A 40 3.56 10.49 -1.78
C LEU A 40 4.09 10.23 -0.38
N VAL A 41 4.58 9.03 -0.13
CA VAL A 41 5.18 8.63 1.15
C VAL A 41 6.68 8.36 0.97
N PRO A 42 7.53 8.73 1.93
CA PRO A 42 8.98 8.61 1.78
C PRO A 42 9.49 7.17 1.79
N ASP A 43 8.79 6.25 2.47
CA ASP A 43 9.22 4.87 2.68
C ASP A 43 8.03 3.94 2.97
N LEU A 44 8.34 2.69 3.34
CA LEU A 44 7.33 1.68 3.65
C LEU A 44 6.67 1.87 5.01
N GLU A 45 7.33 2.47 5.99
CA GLU A 45 6.73 2.70 7.32
C GLU A 45 5.64 3.76 7.21
N ALA A 46 5.95 4.86 6.53
CA ALA A 46 4.98 5.89 6.19
C ALA A 46 3.86 5.34 5.30
N LEU A 47 4.15 4.42 4.38
CA LEU A 47 3.14 3.75 3.55
C LEU A 47 2.09 3.03 4.41
N TRP A 48 2.50 2.25 5.40
CA TRP A 48 1.55 1.50 6.23
C TRP A 48 0.68 2.40 7.10
N THR A 49 1.29 3.44 7.67
CA THR A 49 0.56 4.46 8.45
C THR A 49 -0.51 5.13 7.59
N GLU A 50 -0.14 5.57 6.39
CA GLU A 50 -1.05 6.27 5.50
C GLU A 50 -2.11 5.35 4.89
N ALA A 51 -1.75 4.11 4.58
CA ALA A 51 -2.68 3.12 4.08
C ALA A 51 -3.73 2.76 5.14
N ALA A 52 -3.36 2.65 6.42
CA ALA A 52 -4.32 2.47 7.51
C ALA A 52 -5.27 3.68 7.66
N ARG A 53 -4.74 4.91 7.51
CA ARG A 53 -5.55 6.14 7.52
C ARG A 53 -6.58 6.13 6.38
N LEU A 54 -6.15 5.82 5.15
CA LEU A 54 -7.02 5.77 3.97
C LEU A 54 -8.03 4.62 4.03
N ALA A 55 -7.64 3.49 4.61
CA ALA A 55 -8.53 2.35 4.81
C ALA A 55 -9.55 2.55 5.94
N GLY A 56 -9.31 3.51 6.84
CA GLY A 56 -10.13 3.72 8.06
C GLY A 56 -10.00 2.59 9.08
N THR A 57 -9.02 1.70 8.92
CA THR A 57 -8.79 0.53 9.77
C THR A 57 -7.31 0.13 9.70
N PRO A 58 -6.73 -0.41 10.79
CA PRO A 58 -5.37 -0.94 10.74
C PRO A 58 -5.20 -1.99 9.64
N ILE A 59 -4.08 -1.92 8.91
CA ILE A 59 -3.70 -2.95 7.95
C ILE A 59 -2.84 -3.96 8.70
N ASP A 60 -3.39 -5.15 8.91
CA ASP A 60 -2.66 -6.30 9.44
C ASP A 60 -2.21 -7.19 8.26
N PRO A 61 -0.89 -7.27 7.97
CA PRO A 61 -0.35 -8.10 6.91
C PRO A 61 -0.63 -9.59 7.08
N LEU A 62 -0.89 -10.04 8.30
CA LEU A 62 -1.16 -11.45 8.65
C LEU A 62 -2.64 -11.75 8.80
N SER A 63 -3.52 -10.76 8.59
CA SER A 63 -4.96 -10.99 8.67
C SER A 63 -5.47 -11.90 7.54
N PRO A 64 -6.55 -12.67 7.77
CA PRO A 64 -7.19 -13.49 6.73
C PRO A 64 -7.56 -12.67 5.47
N ARG A 65 -7.96 -11.41 5.68
CA ARG A 65 -8.25 -10.43 4.62
C ARG A 65 -7.03 -10.18 3.73
N SER A 66 -5.84 -10.02 4.31
CA SER A 66 -4.57 -9.77 3.59
C SER A 66 -4.00 -11.01 2.90
N LEU A 67 -4.26 -12.20 3.43
CA LEU A 67 -3.75 -13.47 2.90
C LEU A 67 -4.60 -14.01 1.74
N GLY A 68 -5.89 -13.66 1.68
CA GLY A 68 -6.83 -14.06 0.62
C GLY A 68 -7.71 -15.25 0.99
N ASP A 69 -7.85 -15.55 2.28
CA ASP A 69 -8.61 -16.70 2.80
C ASP A 69 -10.08 -16.35 3.13
N ALA A 70 -10.70 -15.45 2.37
CA ALA A 70 -12.09 -15.00 2.56
C ALA A 70 -12.96 -15.22 1.33
#